data_AF-A0A954KB04-F1
#
_entry.id   AF-A0A954KB04-F1
#
_cell.length_a   1.000
_cell.length_b   1.000
_cell.length_c   1.000
_cell.angle_alpha   90.00
_cell.angle_beta   90.00
_cell.angle_gamma   90.00
#
_symmetry.space_group_name_H-M   'P 1'
#
loop_
_entity.id
_entity.type
_entity.pdbx_description
1 polymer ?
#
loop_
_entity_poly.entity_id
_entity_poly.type
_entity_poly.pdbx_seq_one_letter_code
_entity_poly.pdbx_strand_id
1 'polypeptide(L)'
;MLITIDHSARSFIETGFVRAALRAMLFVWTISPFGCGPTPPAATPSPVPERAQAVSGSAEEHESTSATSSTSNEITTEATEGQDASPVVEVASITSFRPPDLRLRHNAERLSMLGIHEYKSRRLLLYTDIDSEIAATLPEVIDQAFEAWEAYFGPLPPARDGSDYQLTGYIMRDQTQFRKSGLLPLQLAAFAHGKHDGQQFWMNESEFEYYRRHLMIHEATHCFMQSMGGTTRDVPVWYLEGMAELFATHMIADDGSIEFCVMPDTKDRFIGFGRIQMIQRAIADGPPLTFDEMMQLQPEDFVQHNESYAWAWAACKLASTHPRYRDLFQQLGREYVAVGFQHAFTQLLGPVLADIDAEWTLFARDLCFGFDIERAAILFQPGIEIDAPEGQHPATIVASRGWQSSGMKFHADDLSIITASGRAVLAQSPRPWETEPQGISIRWNEGVPIGRLIGVMVSEPDPITGRRLVGDVIEIGTQSEFTEPFDGTLYLRINDFWDELEDNTGEYSVSRRAISNGN
;
A
#
# COMPACT_ATOMS: atom_id res chain seq x y z
N MET A 1 62.14 -11.86 -42.66
CA MET A 1 61.81 -10.90 -41.58
C MET A 1 60.45 -11.35 -41.04
N LEU A 2 60.49 -12.24 -40.04
CA LEU A 2 60.01 -12.01 -38.66
C LEU A 2 58.48 -11.85 -38.62
N ILE A 3 57.74 -12.91 -38.33
CA ILE A 3 57.41 -13.48 -36.99
C ILE A 3 56.24 -12.73 -36.34
N THR A 4 55.20 -13.54 -36.07
CA THR A 4 54.08 -13.41 -35.14
C THR A 4 54.30 -12.51 -33.93
N ILE A 5 53.29 -11.71 -33.54
CA ILE A 5 53.00 -11.37 -32.13
C ILE A 5 51.49 -11.19 -31.92
N ASP A 6 50.99 -11.99 -30.98
CA ASP A 6 49.74 -11.90 -30.20
C ASP A 6 49.89 -10.84 -29.07
N HIS A 7 48.76 -10.43 -28.48
CA HIS A 7 48.58 -9.88 -27.14
C HIS A 7 47.97 -8.47 -26.99
N SER A 8 46.71 -8.51 -26.54
CA SER A 8 46.25 -8.14 -25.20
C SER A 8 46.05 -6.67 -24.80
N ALA A 9 44.92 -6.52 -24.09
CA ALA A 9 44.67 -5.65 -22.94
C ALA A 9 44.49 -4.13 -23.16
N ARG A 10 43.27 -3.66 -22.85
CA ARG A 10 42.96 -2.63 -21.82
C ARG A 10 41.46 -2.28 -21.86
N SER A 11 40.72 -2.63 -20.80
CA SER A 11 40.29 -1.76 -19.68
C SER A 11 38.98 -1.03 -20.00
N PHE A 12 37.86 -1.42 -19.37
CA PHE A 12 37.36 -0.92 -18.08
C PHE A 12 36.73 0.49 -18.16
N ILE A 13 35.46 0.53 -17.72
CA ILE A 13 34.82 1.59 -16.92
C ILE A 13 34.17 2.80 -17.63
N GLU A 14 32.87 2.93 -17.33
CA GLU A 14 32.05 4.16 -17.13
C GLU A 14 31.87 5.11 -18.33
N THR A 15 30.71 5.70 -18.58
CA THR A 15 29.85 6.40 -17.61
C THR A 15 28.47 6.61 -18.25
N GLY A 16 27.43 6.09 -17.61
CA GLY A 16 26.09 6.64 -17.71
C GLY A 16 25.90 7.63 -16.59
N PHE A 17 25.98 8.92 -16.87
CA PHE A 17 25.44 10.01 -16.05
C PHE A 17 25.59 11.29 -16.86
N VAL A 18 24.46 11.90 -17.24
CA VAL A 18 24.15 13.35 -17.14
C VAL A 18 22.79 13.52 -17.81
N ARG A 19 21.70 13.47 -17.02
CA ARG A 19 20.51 14.28 -17.25
C ARG A 19 19.90 14.67 -15.90
N ALA A 20 20.53 15.65 -15.27
CA ALA A 20 19.90 16.52 -14.30
C ALA A 20 20.26 17.96 -14.68
N ALA A 21 19.29 18.72 -15.19
CA ALA A 21 19.28 20.17 -15.09
C ALA A 21 17.95 20.77 -15.58
N LEU A 22 17.27 21.41 -14.63
CA LEU A 22 16.38 22.57 -14.73
C LEU A 22 15.08 22.47 -15.53
N ARG A 23 13.97 22.60 -14.79
CA ARG A 23 12.94 23.62 -15.08
C ARG A 23 12.18 23.99 -13.79
N ALA A 24 12.47 25.19 -13.29
CA ALA A 24 11.61 25.89 -12.35
C ALA A 24 10.77 26.88 -13.16
N MET A 25 9.44 26.80 -13.04
CA MET A 25 8.53 27.91 -13.34
C MET A 25 7.40 27.89 -12.31
N LEU A 26 7.23 29.04 -11.65
CA LEU A 26 6.06 29.34 -10.83
C LEU A 26 4.79 29.20 -11.68
N PHE A 27 3.88 28.33 -11.25
CA PHE A 27 2.48 28.38 -11.63
C PHE A 27 1.62 28.45 -10.37
N VAL A 28 0.83 29.53 -10.28
CA VAL A 28 -0.27 29.62 -9.33
C VAL A 28 -1.35 28.65 -9.82
N TRP A 29 -1.50 27.51 -9.15
CA TRP A 29 -2.53 26.52 -9.44
C TRP A 29 -3.79 26.79 -8.60
N THR A 30 -4.90 27.04 -9.29
CA THR A 30 -6.24 26.77 -8.76
C THR A 30 -6.47 25.26 -8.83
N ILE A 31 -6.75 24.64 -7.68
CA ILE A 31 -6.85 23.18 -7.50
C ILE A 31 -8.17 22.66 -8.09
N SER A 32 -8.06 21.64 -8.94
CA SER A 32 -9.17 20.79 -9.38
C SER A 32 -9.33 19.61 -8.40
N PRO A 33 -10.55 19.17 -8.08
CA PRO A 33 -10.78 17.96 -7.28
C PRO A 33 -10.35 16.72 -8.06
N PHE A 34 -9.43 15.93 -7.49
CA PHE A 34 -8.93 14.66 -8.02
C PHE A 34 -10.10 13.72 -8.38
N GLY A 35 -9.96 12.92 -9.43
CA GLY A 35 -10.99 12.00 -9.89
C GLY A 35 -10.43 10.60 -10.05
N CYS A 36 -11.19 9.58 -9.65
CA CYS A 36 -10.84 8.18 -9.89
C CYS A 36 -11.03 7.83 -11.38
N GLY A 37 -10.08 7.06 -11.92
CA GLY A 37 -9.93 6.75 -13.35
C GLY A 37 -11.09 6.03 -14.06
N PRO A 38 -11.03 5.88 -15.40
CA PRO A 38 -12.02 5.14 -16.18
C PRO A 38 -11.75 3.63 -16.18
N THR A 39 -12.80 2.84 -16.44
CA THR A 39 -12.76 1.38 -16.56
C THR A 39 -12.13 0.95 -17.90
N PRO A 40 -11.35 -0.16 -17.95
CA PRO A 40 -11.03 -0.83 -19.21
C PRO A 40 -12.27 -1.57 -19.77
N PRO A 41 -12.35 -1.79 -21.10
CA PRO A 41 -13.50 -2.44 -21.72
C PRO A 41 -13.66 -3.89 -21.27
N ALA A 42 -14.91 -4.33 -21.18
CA ALA A 42 -15.26 -5.73 -20.94
C ALA A 42 -14.58 -6.64 -21.99
N ALA A 43 -13.90 -7.69 -21.52
CA ALA A 43 -13.25 -8.67 -22.38
C ALA A 43 -14.29 -9.45 -23.19
N THR A 44 -14.43 -9.09 -24.47
CA THR A 44 -15.00 -9.99 -25.50
C THR A 44 -13.86 -10.71 -26.24
N PRO A 45 -14.03 -12.00 -26.59
CA PRO A 45 -12.95 -12.82 -27.14
C PRO A 45 -12.51 -12.35 -28.53
N SER A 46 -11.20 -12.10 -28.69
CA SER A 46 -10.57 -11.70 -29.96
C SER A 46 -10.52 -12.84 -30.99
N PRO A 47 -10.76 -12.56 -32.28
CA PRO A 47 -10.15 -13.28 -33.38
C PRO A 47 -8.88 -12.56 -33.91
N VAL A 48 -7.93 -13.38 -34.38
CA VAL A 48 -6.57 -13.11 -34.90
C VAL A 48 -6.61 -12.42 -36.29
N PRO A 49 -5.53 -11.73 -36.75
CA PRO A 49 -5.59 -10.41 -37.36
C PRO A 49 -5.39 -10.36 -38.89
N GLU A 50 -5.62 -9.18 -39.48
CA GLU A 50 -5.15 -8.84 -40.83
C GLU A 50 -4.53 -7.42 -40.88
N ARG A 51 -3.59 -7.25 -41.82
CA ARG A 51 -2.43 -6.34 -41.84
C ARG A 51 -2.54 -5.32 -42.98
N ALA A 52 -2.21 -4.04 -42.74
CA ALA A 52 -1.63 -3.06 -43.71
C ALA A 52 -1.52 -1.66 -43.07
N GLN A 53 -0.33 -1.12 -42.83
CA GLN A 53 0.53 -0.26 -43.70
C GLN A 53 0.16 1.25 -43.78
N ALA A 54 1.01 2.04 -43.10
CA ALA A 54 1.86 3.14 -43.59
C ALA A 54 1.28 4.54 -43.93
N VAL A 55 2.04 5.57 -43.49
CA VAL A 55 2.63 6.70 -44.25
C VAL A 55 2.47 8.10 -43.60
N SER A 56 3.65 8.66 -43.26
CA SER A 56 4.22 10.04 -43.37
C SER A 56 3.50 11.32 -42.92
N GLY A 57 4.32 12.31 -42.51
CA GLY A 57 3.95 13.73 -42.50
C GLY A 57 4.84 14.67 -41.69
N SER A 58 6.02 14.99 -42.23
CA SER A 58 6.92 16.16 -42.07
C SER A 58 6.53 17.43 -41.25
N ALA A 59 7.48 17.84 -40.39
CA ALA A 59 8.38 19.04 -40.47
C ALA A 59 7.92 20.50 -40.21
N GLU A 60 8.93 21.25 -39.71
CA GLU A 60 9.22 22.72 -39.73
C GLU A 60 8.59 23.61 -38.65
N GLU A 61 9.39 24.07 -37.68
CA GLU A 61 10.28 25.27 -37.67
C GLU A 61 9.52 26.57 -37.38
N HIS A 62 9.88 27.26 -36.29
CA HIS A 62 10.09 28.71 -36.33
C HIS A 62 10.91 29.24 -35.14
N GLU A 63 11.62 30.30 -35.48
CA GLU A 63 12.82 30.88 -34.93
C GLU A 63 12.54 32.04 -33.94
N SER A 64 13.56 32.35 -33.12
CA SER A 64 14.01 33.72 -32.78
C SER A 64 13.23 34.56 -31.72
N THR A 65 13.87 34.85 -30.58
CA THR A 65 14.57 36.13 -30.24
C THR A 65 14.46 36.61 -28.79
N SER A 66 15.65 36.91 -28.25
CA SER A 66 16.10 37.89 -27.25
C SER A 66 15.09 38.57 -26.29
N ALA A 67 15.45 38.67 -25.01
CA ALA A 67 16.23 39.82 -24.49
C ALA A 67 16.43 39.76 -22.96
N THR A 68 17.69 39.99 -22.60
CA THR A 68 18.25 40.54 -21.35
C THR A 68 17.33 41.35 -20.42
N SER A 69 17.45 41.12 -19.11
CA SER A 69 17.98 42.16 -18.18
C SER A 69 18.28 41.62 -16.79
N SER A 70 19.55 41.81 -16.41
CA SER A 70 20.14 41.80 -15.07
C SER A 70 19.37 42.62 -14.04
N THR A 71 19.36 42.18 -12.77
CA THR A 71 20.01 42.96 -11.70
C THR A 71 20.19 42.13 -10.42
N SER A 72 21.43 42.17 -9.97
CA SER A 72 21.96 41.73 -8.69
C SER A 72 21.42 42.59 -7.55
N ASN A 73 21.27 42.02 -6.35
CA ASN A 73 21.86 42.63 -5.16
C ASN A 73 22.01 41.59 -4.04
N GLU A 74 23.28 41.38 -3.76
CA GLU A 74 23.90 40.73 -2.62
C GLU A 74 23.83 41.69 -1.41
N ILE A 75 23.95 41.15 -0.18
CA ILE A 75 24.79 41.66 0.93
C ILE A 75 24.16 41.42 2.33
N THR A 76 24.83 40.47 3.02
CA THR A 76 25.23 40.35 4.43
C THR A 76 24.22 40.21 5.57
N THR A 77 24.29 39.01 6.14
CA THR A 77 24.51 38.66 7.55
C THR A 77 25.25 39.68 8.42
N GLU A 78 24.76 39.88 9.64
CA GLU A 78 25.63 40.05 10.81
C GLU A 78 24.95 39.50 12.07
N ALA A 79 25.72 38.73 12.84
CA ALA A 79 25.34 38.07 14.08
C ALA A 79 25.68 38.95 15.29
N THR A 80 24.92 38.80 16.38
CA THR A 80 25.40 39.20 17.71
C THR A 80 24.72 38.34 18.78
N GLU A 81 25.54 37.66 19.60
CA GLU A 81 25.16 36.92 20.79
C GLU A 81 24.94 37.86 21.99
N GLY A 82 24.05 37.47 22.92
CA GLY A 82 23.91 38.08 24.24
C GLY A 82 22.76 37.47 25.04
N GLN A 83 23.11 36.80 26.15
CA GLN A 83 22.26 36.02 27.07
C GLN A 83 21.19 36.84 27.82
N ASP A 84 20.03 36.23 28.09
CA ASP A 84 19.55 35.82 29.43
C ASP A 84 18.01 35.90 29.61
N ALA A 85 17.45 34.89 30.27
CA ALA A 85 16.06 34.70 30.73
C ALA A 85 14.91 34.82 29.70
N SER A 86 14.54 33.70 29.06
CA SER A 86 13.24 33.57 28.38
C SER A 86 12.16 33.05 29.35
N PRO A 87 10.96 33.65 29.37
CA PRO A 87 9.86 33.17 30.18
C PRO A 87 9.43 31.78 29.68
N VAL A 88 8.96 30.93 30.59
CA VAL A 88 8.17 29.75 30.21
C VAL A 88 6.92 30.30 29.53
N VAL A 89 6.96 30.40 28.21
CA VAL A 89 5.79 30.64 27.39
C VAL A 89 4.98 29.36 27.50
N GLU A 90 3.92 29.42 28.30
CA GLU A 90 2.77 28.54 28.12
C GLU A 90 2.42 28.62 26.63
N VAL A 91 2.76 27.59 25.87
CA VAL A 91 2.37 27.48 24.47
C VAL A 91 0.86 27.37 24.52
N ALA A 92 0.18 28.50 24.37
CA ALA A 92 -1.26 28.54 24.20
C ALA A 92 -1.57 27.54 23.08
N SER A 93 -2.26 26.45 23.42
CA SER A 93 -2.71 25.48 22.44
C SER A 93 -3.54 26.25 21.43
N ILE A 94 -2.99 26.50 20.23
CA ILE A 94 -3.78 27.05 19.14
C ILE A 94 -4.83 25.97 18.89
N THR A 95 -6.07 26.23 19.31
CA THR A 95 -7.17 25.31 19.02
C THR A 95 -7.29 25.27 17.50
N SER A 96 -6.78 24.20 16.90
CA SER A 96 -7.02 23.91 15.49
C SER A 96 -8.52 23.72 15.34
N PHE A 97 -9.11 24.35 14.32
CA PHE A 97 -10.52 24.19 13.98
C PHE A 97 -10.60 23.46 12.66
N ARG A 98 -11.58 22.57 12.52
CA ARG A 98 -11.83 21.93 11.24
C ARG A 98 -12.31 22.95 10.20
N PRO A 99 -12.16 22.65 8.89
CA PRO A 99 -12.70 23.50 7.84
C PRO A 99 -14.19 23.80 8.05
N PRO A 100 -14.67 25.02 7.70
CA PRO A 100 -16.06 25.38 7.88
C PRO A 100 -16.99 24.48 7.07
N ASP A 101 -18.20 24.24 7.57
CA ASP A 101 -19.27 23.58 6.81
C ASP A 101 -19.80 24.56 5.74
N LEU A 102 -19.45 24.31 4.48
CA LEU A 102 -19.87 25.11 3.33
C LEU A 102 -20.98 24.41 2.51
N ARG A 103 -21.57 23.34 3.04
CA ARG A 103 -22.55 22.54 2.32
C ARG A 103 -23.84 23.32 2.13
N LEU A 104 -24.42 23.18 0.94
CA LEU A 104 -25.73 23.75 0.65
C LEU A 104 -26.82 22.94 1.36
N ARG A 105 -27.79 23.65 1.93
CA ARG A 105 -29.03 23.05 2.44
C ARG A 105 -30.03 22.95 1.30
N HIS A 106 -30.58 21.78 1.08
CA HIS A 106 -31.52 21.51 0.00
C HIS A 106 -32.97 21.51 0.50
N ASN A 107 -33.91 21.80 -0.39
CA ASN A 107 -35.33 21.70 -0.09
C ASN A 107 -35.82 20.27 -0.40
N ALA A 108 -36.09 19.49 0.65
CA ALA A 108 -36.48 18.09 0.54
C ALA A 108 -37.78 17.87 -0.26
N GLU A 109 -38.79 18.74 -0.12
CA GLU A 109 -40.05 18.63 -0.88
C GLU A 109 -39.79 18.78 -2.39
N ARG A 110 -38.94 19.74 -2.77
CA ARG A 110 -38.55 19.95 -4.16
C ARG A 110 -37.79 18.75 -4.72
N LEU A 111 -36.88 18.18 -3.95
CA LEU A 111 -36.11 17.01 -4.38
C LEU A 111 -36.97 15.76 -4.49
N SER A 112 -37.92 15.56 -3.56
CA SER A 112 -38.84 14.42 -3.62
C SER A 112 -39.71 14.44 -4.88
N MET A 113 -40.12 15.63 -5.36
CA MET A 113 -40.83 15.75 -6.65
C MET A 113 -39.97 15.36 -7.86
N LEU A 114 -38.64 15.35 -7.71
CA LEU A 114 -37.68 14.94 -8.72
C LEU A 114 -37.23 13.48 -8.57
N GLY A 115 -37.83 12.72 -7.63
CA GLY A 115 -37.48 11.34 -7.32
C GLY A 115 -36.21 11.19 -6.49
N ILE A 116 -35.70 12.27 -5.88
CA ILE A 116 -34.52 12.26 -5.02
C ILE A 116 -34.99 12.41 -3.57
N HIS A 117 -34.65 11.44 -2.74
CA HIS A 117 -35.11 11.36 -1.35
C HIS A 117 -33.95 11.58 -0.38
N GLU A 118 -34.28 12.13 0.80
CA GLU A 118 -33.34 12.38 1.90
C GLU A 118 -33.41 11.25 2.93
N TYR A 119 -32.25 10.76 3.36
CA TYR A 119 -32.07 9.83 4.48
C TYR A 119 -31.00 10.40 5.42
N LYS A 120 -31.19 10.25 6.73
CA LYS A 120 -30.36 10.96 7.71
C LYS A 120 -30.01 10.09 8.91
N SER A 121 -28.74 10.16 9.31
CA SER A 121 -28.21 9.68 10.59
C SER A 121 -27.45 10.82 11.30
N ARG A 122 -26.69 10.50 12.36
CA ARG A 122 -25.88 11.51 13.05
C ARG A 122 -24.75 12.03 12.16
N ARG A 123 -24.09 11.13 11.43
CA ARG A 123 -22.88 11.43 10.64
C ARG A 123 -23.14 11.55 9.14
N LEU A 124 -24.29 11.13 8.62
CA LEU A 124 -24.61 11.25 7.19
C LEU A 124 -25.97 11.91 6.92
N LEU A 125 -25.98 12.82 5.95
CA LEU A 125 -27.16 13.28 5.23
C LEU A 125 -27.07 12.78 3.78
N LEU A 126 -27.85 11.76 3.44
CA LEU A 126 -27.81 11.10 2.13
C LEU A 126 -28.96 11.60 1.24
N TYR A 127 -28.63 12.06 0.04
CA TYR A 127 -29.59 12.32 -1.03
C TYR A 127 -29.43 11.28 -2.13
N THR A 128 -30.49 10.56 -2.46
CA THR A 128 -30.41 9.47 -3.43
C THR A 128 -31.73 9.19 -4.15
N ASP A 129 -31.63 8.67 -5.38
CA ASP A 129 -32.72 8.16 -6.21
C ASP A 129 -32.69 6.61 -6.32
N ILE A 130 -31.89 5.94 -5.48
CA ILE A 130 -31.86 4.48 -5.40
C ILE A 130 -33.10 3.94 -4.65
N ASP A 131 -33.20 2.61 -4.58
CA ASP A 131 -34.29 1.95 -3.86
C ASP A 131 -34.35 2.38 -2.38
N SER A 132 -35.56 2.67 -1.89
CA SER A 132 -35.74 3.24 -0.54
C SER A 132 -35.38 2.28 0.59
N GLU A 133 -35.59 0.97 0.40
CA GLU A 133 -35.24 -0.03 1.41
C GLU A 133 -33.73 -0.13 1.54
N ILE A 134 -33.01 -0.09 0.41
CA ILE A 134 -31.55 -0.03 0.39
C ILE A 134 -31.06 1.27 1.03
N ALA A 135 -31.56 2.42 0.56
CA ALA A 135 -31.09 3.74 0.98
C ALA A 135 -31.23 3.97 2.49
N ALA A 136 -32.28 3.43 3.11
CA ALA A 136 -32.52 3.54 4.55
C ALA A 136 -31.43 2.88 5.41
N THR A 137 -30.70 1.88 4.88
CA THR A 137 -29.64 1.16 5.63
C THR A 137 -28.28 1.85 5.62
N LEU A 138 -28.05 2.76 4.67
CA LEU A 138 -26.71 3.31 4.40
C LEU A 138 -26.23 4.34 5.43
N PRO A 139 -27.07 5.24 5.99
CA PRO A 139 -26.60 6.26 6.93
C PRO A 139 -25.91 5.69 8.19
N GLU A 140 -26.41 4.57 8.73
CA GLU A 140 -25.83 3.95 9.94
C GLU A 140 -24.43 3.38 9.69
N VAL A 141 -24.12 2.93 8.47
CA VAL A 141 -22.78 2.48 8.08
C VAL A 141 -21.75 3.59 8.29
N ILE A 142 -22.10 4.84 7.96
CA ILE A 142 -21.21 5.99 8.13
C ILE A 142 -21.12 6.44 9.59
N ASP A 143 -22.17 6.22 10.38
CA ASP A 143 -22.10 6.47 11.83
C ASP A 143 -21.06 5.54 12.48
N GLN A 144 -21.06 4.24 12.13
CA GLN A 144 -20.06 3.28 12.62
C GLN A 144 -18.66 3.53 12.05
N ALA A 145 -18.55 3.87 10.75
CA ALA A 145 -17.27 4.21 10.13
C ALA A 145 -16.62 5.43 10.80
N PHE A 146 -17.44 6.41 11.23
CA PHE A 146 -16.96 7.57 11.96
C PHE A 146 -16.30 7.22 13.29
N GLU A 147 -16.87 6.26 14.04
CA GLU A 147 -16.26 5.77 15.28
C GLU A 147 -14.91 5.09 15.00
N ALA A 148 -14.81 4.32 13.91
CA ALA A 148 -13.55 3.70 13.48
C ALA A 148 -12.50 4.74 13.06
N TRP A 149 -12.89 5.78 12.33
CA TRP A 149 -11.99 6.88 11.96
C TRP A 149 -11.49 7.64 13.18
N GLU A 150 -12.36 8.00 14.14
CA GLU A 150 -11.94 8.67 15.37
C GLU A 150 -11.01 7.79 16.22
N ALA A 151 -11.26 6.48 16.29
CA ALA A 151 -10.37 5.56 16.98
C ALA A 151 -8.96 5.52 16.37
N TYR A 152 -8.87 5.58 15.04
CA TYR A 152 -7.60 5.53 14.32
C TYR A 152 -6.89 6.89 14.29
N PHE A 153 -7.50 7.89 13.65
CA PHE A 153 -6.92 9.22 13.40
C PHE A 153 -6.99 10.16 14.59
N GLY A 154 -7.81 9.84 15.60
CA GLY A 154 -8.15 10.75 16.69
C GLY A 154 -9.40 11.60 16.36
N PRO A 155 -9.90 12.34 17.36
CA PRO A 155 -11.11 13.14 17.19
C PRO A 155 -10.87 14.29 16.21
N LEU A 156 -11.89 14.62 15.40
CA LEU A 156 -11.84 15.80 14.55
C LEU A 156 -11.70 17.07 15.40
N PRO A 157 -10.96 18.09 14.93
CA PRO A 157 -10.97 19.38 15.58
C PRO A 157 -12.41 19.95 15.62
N PRO A 158 -12.74 20.77 16.64
CA PRO A 158 -14.07 21.34 16.75
C PRO A 158 -14.38 22.28 15.59
N ALA A 159 -15.67 22.43 15.26
CA ALA A 159 -16.11 23.50 14.37
C ALA A 159 -16.07 24.85 15.09
N ARG A 160 -15.81 25.92 14.33
CA ARG A 160 -15.79 27.30 14.86
C ARG A 160 -17.14 27.74 15.42
N ASP A 161 -18.23 27.24 14.87
CA ASP A 161 -19.60 27.54 15.28
C ASP A 161 -20.15 26.54 16.32
N GLY A 162 -19.33 25.59 16.77
CA GLY A 162 -19.72 24.56 17.74
C GLY A 162 -20.65 23.47 17.19
N SER A 163 -20.90 23.44 15.87
CA SER A 163 -21.71 22.37 15.25
C SER A 163 -21.07 20.98 15.43
N ASP A 164 -21.89 19.94 15.48
CA ASP A 164 -21.41 18.55 15.39
C ASP A 164 -21.03 18.23 13.93
N TYR A 165 -20.17 17.24 13.72
CA TYR A 165 -19.75 16.83 12.39
C TYR A 165 -20.80 15.93 11.72
N GLN A 166 -21.14 16.25 10.47
CA GLN A 166 -22.02 15.45 9.61
C GLN A 166 -21.58 15.64 8.15
N LEU A 167 -21.60 14.57 7.35
CA LEU A 167 -21.32 14.54 5.91
C LEU A 167 -22.59 14.72 5.08
N THR A 168 -22.46 15.16 3.83
CA THR A 168 -23.53 15.01 2.82
C THR A 168 -23.08 14.06 1.72
N GLY A 169 -23.81 12.97 1.53
CA GLY A 169 -23.56 12.00 0.47
C GLY A 169 -24.60 12.11 -0.64
N TYR A 170 -24.19 11.86 -1.88
CA TYR A 170 -25.07 11.72 -3.04
C TYR A 170 -24.80 10.39 -3.73
N ILE A 171 -25.74 9.46 -3.67
CA ILE A 171 -25.66 8.16 -4.39
C ILE A 171 -26.65 8.19 -5.54
N MET A 172 -26.14 8.07 -6.76
CA MET A 172 -26.88 8.46 -7.97
C MET A 172 -27.08 7.27 -8.91
N ARG A 173 -28.33 6.86 -9.11
CA ARG A 173 -28.73 5.98 -10.22
C ARG A 173 -28.80 6.77 -11.53
N ASP A 174 -29.40 7.96 -11.52
CA ASP A 174 -29.39 8.89 -12.66
C ASP A 174 -28.55 10.14 -12.35
N GLN A 175 -27.26 10.08 -12.68
CA GLN A 175 -26.34 11.22 -12.52
C GLN A 175 -26.82 12.50 -13.25
N THR A 176 -27.59 12.37 -14.34
CA THR A 176 -28.11 13.52 -15.09
C THR A 176 -29.17 14.28 -14.29
N GLN A 177 -30.01 13.57 -13.53
CA GLN A 177 -31.01 14.17 -12.66
C GLN A 177 -30.36 14.97 -11.52
N PHE A 178 -29.24 14.50 -10.97
CA PHE A 178 -28.47 15.22 -9.95
C PHE A 178 -27.81 16.48 -10.51
N ARG A 179 -27.31 16.46 -11.76
CA ARG A 179 -26.84 17.69 -12.42
C ARG A 179 -27.96 18.69 -12.63
N LYS A 180 -29.11 18.25 -13.15
CA LYS A 180 -30.27 19.12 -13.43
C LYS A 180 -30.88 19.74 -12.17
N SER A 181 -30.85 19.01 -11.05
CA SER A 181 -31.34 19.50 -9.77
C SER A 181 -30.35 20.43 -9.05
N GLY A 182 -29.11 20.54 -9.54
CA GLY A 182 -28.04 21.34 -8.93
C GLY A 182 -27.35 20.65 -7.75
N LEU A 183 -27.63 19.37 -7.51
CA LEU A 183 -26.98 18.57 -6.46
C LEU A 183 -25.58 18.10 -6.84
N LEU A 184 -25.33 17.88 -8.14
CA LEU A 184 -24.00 17.59 -8.66
C LEU A 184 -23.41 18.85 -9.32
N PRO A 185 -22.31 19.43 -8.80
CA PRO A 185 -21.75 20.66 -9.35
C PRO A 185 -21.35 20.54 -10.82
N LEU A 186 -21.69 21.54 -11.65
CA LEU A 186 -21.42 21.52 -13.09
C LEU A 186 -19.93 21.52 -13.41
N GLN A 187 -19.10 22.13 -12.55
CA GLN A 187 -17.65 22.17 -12.69
C GLN A 187 -16.97 20.83 -12.38
N LEU A 188 -17.69 19.88 -11.78
CA LEU A 188 -17.15 18.58 -11.43
C LEU A 188 -17.24 17.68 -12.67
N ALA A 189 -16.07 17.44 -13.29
CA ALA A 189 -15.93 16.61 -14.49
C ALA A 189 -16.60 15.25 -14.32
N ALA A 190 -17.10 14.65 -15.40
CA ALA A 190 -17.67 13.31 -15.35
C ALA A 190 -16.66 12.31 -14.75
N PHE A 191 -17.16 11.45 -13.88
CA PHE A 191 -16.39 10.43 -13.17
C PHE A 191 -17.15 9.11 -13.20
N ALA A 192 -16.41 8.00 -13.22
CA ALA A 192 -16.97 6.67 -13.33
C ALA A 192 -17.53 6.17 -11.98
N HIS A 193 -16.83 6.45 -10.88
CA HIS A 193 -17.12 5.88 -9.56
C HIS A 193 -17.59 6.94 -8.56
N GLY A 194 -16.66 7.55 -7.82
CA GLY A 194 -16.95 8.57 -6.81
C GLY A 194 -16.05 9.79 -6.92
N LYS A 195 -16.42 10.83 -6.18
CA LYS A 195 -15.63 12.03 -5.87
C LYS A 195 -16.06 12.61 -4.53
N HIS A 196 -15.15 13.32 -3.88
CA HIS A 196 -15.44 14.11 -2.69
C HIS A 196 -14.94 15.56 -2.81
N ASP A 197 -15.53 16.44 -2.01
CA ASP A 197 -15.10 17.84 -1.83
C ASP A 197 -15.51 18.31 -0.42
N GLY A 198 -14.51 18.50 0.44
CA GLY A 198 -14.73 18.84 1.85
C GLY A 198 -15.60 17.79 2.54
N GLN A 199 -16.74 18.23 3.09
CA GLN A 199 -17.68 17.38 3.84
C GLN A 199 -18.76 16.75 2.93
N GLN A 200 -18.51 16.64 1.63
CA GLN A 200 -19.45 16.09 0.66
C GLN A 200 -18.81 15.05 -0.24
N PHE A 201 -19.59 14.05 -0.64
CA PHE A 201 -19.20 13.11 -1.67
C PHE A 201 -20.34 12.77 -2.62
N TRP A 202 -19.99 12.44 -3.85
CA TRP A 202 -20.88 11.99 -4.91
C TRP A 202 -20.36 10.66 -5.45
N MET A 203 -21.24 9.70 -5.64
CA MET A 203 -20.92 8.45 -6.31
C MET A 203 -22.06 7.98 -7.20
N ASN A 204 -21.71 7.29 -8.27
CA ASN A 204 -22.70 6.55 -9.04
C ASN A 204 -23.07 5.27 -8.29
N GLU A 205 -24.32 4.87 -8.44
CA GLU A 205 -24.83 3.63 -7.88
C GLU A 205 -24.09 2.40 -8.43
N SER A 206 -23.80 1.44 -7.56
CA SER A 206 -23.20 0.15 -7.95
C SER A 206 -24.25 -0.96 -7.96
N GLU A 207 -24.10 -1.91 -8.90
CA GLU A 207 -24.92 -3.12 -8.93
C GLU A 207 -24.57 -4.10 -7.80
N PHE A 208 -23.34 -4.05 -7.28
CA PHE A 208 -22.88 -4.92 -6.20
C PHE A 208 -23.10 -4.25 -4.85
N GLU A 209 -23.88 -4.88 -4.00
CA GLU A 209 -24.25 -4.34 -2.69
C GLU A 209 -23.03 -4.05 -1.80
N TYR A 210 -22.08 -5.00 -1.74
CA TYR A 210 -20.82 -4.81 -1.04
C TYR A 210 -20.06 -3.58 -1.58
N TYR A 211 -19.89 -3.52 -2.90
CA TYR A 211 -19.10 -2.45 -3.52
C TYR A 211 -19.78 -1.08 -3.42
N ARG A 212 -21.12 -1.01 -3.38
CA ARG A 212 -21.86 0.23 -3.07
C ARG A 212 -21.43 0.78 -1.71
N ARG A 213 -21.45 -0.06 -0.67
CA ARG A 213 -21.00 0.34 0.67
C ARG A 213 -19.52 0.68 0.68
N HIS A 214 -18.68 -0.15 0.05
CA HIS A 214 -17.25 0.07 -0.07
C HIS A 214 -16.96 1.46 -0.64
N LEU A 215 -17.53 1.81 -1.78
CA LEU A 215 -17.32 3.11 -2.41
C LEU A 215 -17.89 4.27 -1.56
N MET A 216 -19.01 4.08 -0.89
CA MET A 216 -19.56 5.08 0.05
C MET A 216 -18.61 5.34 1.22
N ILE A 217 -18.07 4.29 1.84
CA ILE A 217 -17.12 4.40 2.95
C ILE A 217 -15.80 5.00 2.47
N HIS A 218 -15.34 4.63 1.27
CA HIS A 218 -14.13 5.16 0.65
C HIS A 218 -14.20 6.69 0.51
N GLU A 219 -15.26 7.21 -0.14
CA GLU A 219 -15.40 8.66 -0.31
C GLU A 219 -15.65 9.38 1.01
N ALA A 220 -16.39 8.78 1.93
CA ALA A 220 -16.61 9.35 3.25
C ALA A 220 -15.33 9.41 4.10
N THR A 221 -14.41 8.45 3.92
CA THR A 221 -13.08 8.45 4.56
C THR A 221 -12.27 9.64 4.06
N HIS A 222 -12.28 9.92 2.76
CA HIS A 222 -11.66 11.13 2.22
C HIS A 222 -12.23 12.41 2.84
N CYS A 223 -13.57 12.52 2.96
CA CYS A 223 -14.19 13.66 3.62
C CYS A 223 -13.72 13.84 5.07
N PHE A 224 -13.60 12.73 5.83
CA PHE A 224 -13.09 12.75 7.19
C PHE A 224 -11.64 13.25 7.22
N MET A 225 -10.77 12.69 6.39
CA MET A 225 -9.35 13.05 6.34
C MET A 225 -9.13 14.52 5.96
N GLN A 226 -9.92 15.06 5.02
CA GLN A 226 -9.90 16.50 4.70
C GLN A 226 -10.38 17.39 5.86
N SER A 227 -11.21 16.84 6.74
CA SER A 227 -11.81 17.58 7.86
C SER A 227 -10.89 17.67 9.09
N MET A 228 -9.73 17.00 9.08
CA MET A 228 -8.79 17.03 10.21
C MET A 228 -8.05 18.37 10.40
N GLY A 229 -8.23 19.35 9.49
CA GLY A 229 -7.78 20.74 9.69
C GLY A 229 -6.35 21.06 9.25
N GLY A 230 -5.62 20.11 8.66
CA GLY A 230 -4.31 20.32 8.02
C GLY A 230 -4.40 20.35 6.49
N THR A 231 -3.31 20.70 5.81
CA THR A 231 -3.24 20.59 4.35
C THR A 231 -3.05 19.13 3.95
N THR A 232 -4.13 18.48 3.48
CA THR A 232 -4.00 17.18 2.78
C THR A 232 -3.19 17.29 1.48
N ARG A 233 -2.89 18.52 1.03
CA ARG A 233 -2.09 18.82 -0.16
C ARG A 233 -0.69 18.23 -0.13
N ASP A 234 -0.13 18.04 1.07
CA ASP A 234 1.23 17.53 1.25
C ASP A 234 1.23 16.05 1.69
N VAL A 235 0.06 15.39 1.63
CA VAL A 235 -0.08 13.96 1.90
C VAL A 235 0.00 13.21 0.57
N PRO A 236 0.89 12.21 0.45
CA PRO A 236 0.99 11.40 -0.75
C PRO A 236 -0.33 10.71 -1.12
N VAL A 237 -0.64 10.65 -2.41
CA VAL A 237 -1.90 10.09 -2.93
C VAL A 237 -2.06 8.62 -2.54
N TRP A 238 -0.96 7.84 -2.54
CA TRP A 238 -1.00 6.44 -2.11
C TRP A 238 -1.53 6.29 -0.68
N TYR A 239 -1.21 7.22 0.23
CA TYR A 239 -1.68 7.16 1.61
C TYR A 239 -3.16 7.55 1.68
N LEU A 240 -3.58 8.61 0.98
CA LEU A 240 -4.97 9.03 0.96
C LEU A 240 -5.88 7.93 0.40
N GLU A 241 -5.57 7.43 -0.79
CA GLU A 241 -6.36 6.40 -1.46
C GLU A 241 -6.25 5.05 -0.76
N GLY A 242 -5.07 4.70 -0.27
CA GLY A 242 -4.83 3.46 0.46
C GLY A 242 -5.59 3.42 1.79
N MET A 243 -5.63 4.52 2.55
CA MET A 243 -6.42 4.61 3.77
C MET A 243 -7.92 4.56 3.49
N ALA A 244 -8.39 5.23 2.43
CA ALA A 244 -9.79 5.18 2.01
C ALA A 244 -10.22 3.77 1.59
N GLU A 245 -9.40 3.06 0.81
CA GLU A 245 -9.61 1.64 0.47
C GLU A 245 -9.54 0.73 1.70
N LEU A 246 -8.61 0.98 2.63
CA LEU A 246 -8.45 0.20 3.86
C LEU A 246 -9.72 0.29 4.72
N PHE A 247 -10.19 1.49 5.05
CA PHE A 247 -11.42 1.64 5.84
C PHE A 247 -12.65 1.12 5.09
N ALA A 248 -12.66 1.19 3.76
CA ALA A 248 -13.75 0.66 2.96
C ALA A 248 -13.82 -0.87 2.95
N THR A 249 -12.71 -1.58 3.18
CA THR A 249 -12.76 -3.04 3.40
C THR A 249 -13.45 -3.35 4.72
N HIS A 250 -14.63 -3.96 4.66
CA HIS A 250 -15.49 -4.14 5.83
C HIS A 250 -16.27 -5.46 5.83
N MET A 251 -16.73 -5.86 7.01
CA MET A 251 -17.59 -7.02 7.23
C MET A 251 -18.73 -6.66 8.16
N ILE A 252 -19.93 -7.08 7.82
CA ILE A 252 -21.14 -6.83 8.62
C ILE A 252 -21.51 -8.13 9.33
N ALA A 253 -21.61 -8.08 10.65
CA ALA A 253 -22.09 -9.19 11.48
C ALA A 253 -23.63 -9.27 11.48
N ASP A 254 -24.17 -10.40 11.95
CA ASP A 254 -25.62 -10.64 11.98
C ASP A 254 -26.39 -9.62 12.84
N ASP A 255 -25.73 -8.99 13.82
CA ASP A 255 -26.30 -7.95 14.67
C ASP A 255 -26.20 -6.53 14.08
N GLY A 256 -25.63 -6.40 12.88
CA GLY A 256 -25.45 -5.12 12.18
C GLY A 256 -24.19 -4.36 12.57
N SER A 257 -23.36 -4.87 13.49
CA SER A 257 -22.05 -4.29 13.76
C SER A 257 -21.10 -4.48 12.56
N ILE A 258 -20.26 -3.48 12.31
CA ILE A 258 -19.35 -3.45 11.17
C ILE A 258 -17.90 -3.49 11.67
N GLU A 259 -17.17 -4.51 11.23
CA GLU A 259 -15.72 -4.57 11.35
C GLU A 259 -15.09 -3.92 10.10
N PHE A 260 -14.21 -2.94 10.29
CA PHE A 260 -13.51 -2.23 9.22
C PHE A 260 -12.04 -2.66 9.12
N CYS A 261 -11.39 -2.31 8.02
CA CYS A 261 -9.98 -2.64 7.75
C CYS A 261 -9.71 -4.14 7.69
N VAL A 262 -10.71 -4.95 7.34
CA VAL A 262 -10.61 -6.42 7.31
C VAL A 262 -9.75 -6.90 6.14
N MET A 263 -9.11 -8.06 6.29
CA MET A 263 -8.52 -8.77 5.16
C MET A 263 -9.62 -9.55 4.43
N PRO A 264 -9.85 -9.35 3.12
CA PRO A 264 -10.81 -10.15 2.38
C PRO A 264 -10.49 -11.64 2.49
N ASP A 265 -11.43 -12.44 3.00
CA ASP A 265 -11.29 -13.88 3.23
C ASP A 265 -11.60 -14.71 1.97
N THR A 266 -12.46 -14.19 1.10
CA THR A 266 -12.98 -14.86 -0.09
C THR A 266 -13.39 -13.82 -1.13
N LYS A 267 -13.42 -14.23 -2.40
CA LYS A 267 -13.91 -13.35 -3.47
C LYS A 267 -15.41 -13.07 -3.37
N ASP A 268 -16.19 -14.07 -2.99
CA ASP A 268 -17.65 -14.04 -3.10
C ASP A 268 -18.32 -13.14 -2.05
N ARG A 269 -17.66 -12.87 -0.93
CA ARG A 269 -18.13 -11.91 0.08
C ARG A 269 -17.77 -10.46 -0.26
N PHE A 270 -16.75 -10.27 -1.09
CA PHE A 270 -16.16 -8.97 -1.43
C PHE A 270 -16.37 -8.63 -2.91
N ILE A 271 -17.53 -8.98 -3.46
CA ILE A 271 -17.82 -8.80 -4.90
C ILE A 271 -17.70 -7.32 -5.28
N GLY A 272 -16.95 -7.08 -6.36
CA GLY A 272 -16.65 -5.75 -6.88
C GLY A 272 -15.32 -5.16 -6.38
N PHE A 273 -14.78 -5.63 -5.24
CA PHE A 273 -13.52 -5.09 -4.69
C PHE A 273 -12.29 -5.38 -5.57
N GLY A 274 -12.02 -6.65 -5.87
CA GLY A 274 -11.08 -7.09 -6.90
C GLY A 274 -9.59 -6.76 -6.72
N ARG A 275 -9.17 -6.08 -5.63
CA ARG A 275 -7.80 -5.56 -5.48
C ARG A 275 -6.73 -6.65 -5.41
N ILE A 276 -6.98 -7.73 -4.68
CA ILE A 276 -6.05 -8.88 -4.60
C ILE A 276 -5.81 -9.45 -6.01
N GLN A 277 -6.87 -9.67 -6.79
CA GLN A 277 -6.71 -10.19 -8.15
C GLN A 277 -6.08 -9.20 -9.13
N MET A 278 -6.20 -7.88 -8.90
CA MET A 278 -5.48 -6.88 -9.68
C MET A 278 -3.97 -7.01 -9.46
N ILE A 279 -3.54 -7.12 -8.20
CA ILE A 279 -2.12 -7.33 -7.85
C ILE A 279 -1.59 -8.65 -8.43
N GLN A 280 -2.33 -9.75 -8.24
CA GLN A 280 -1.93 -11.06 -8.78
C GLN A 280 -1.76 -11.04 -10.30
N ARG A 281 -2.64 -10.35 -11.03
CA ARG A 281 -2.51 -10.18 -12.49
C ARG A 281 -1.33 -9.29 -12.87
N ALA A 282 -1.14 -8.17 -12.17
CA ALA A 282 -0.01 -7.28 -12.41
C ALA A 282 1.33 -8.00 -12.22
N ILE A 283 1.43 -8.88 -11.21
CA ILE A 283 2.62 -9.71 -10.96
C ILE A 283 2.79 -10.83 -12.00
N ALA A 284 1.70 -11.38 -12.53
CA ALA A 284 1.79 -12.34 -13.62
C ALA A 284 2.32 -11.70 -14.92
N ASP A 285 2.08 -10.41 -15.12
CA ASP A 285 2.50 -9.65 -16.30
C ASP A 285 3.90 -9.02 -16.16
N GLY A 286 4.46 -8.94 -14.95
CA GLY A 286 5.75 -8.32 -14.67
C GLY A 286 6.16 -8.36 -13.20
N PRO A 287 7.36 -7.86 -12.85
CA PRO A 287 7.77 -7.81 -11.44
C PRO A 287 6.77 -6.96 -10.61
N PRO A 288 6.56 -7.29 -9.32
CA PRO A 288 5.76 -6.45 -8.43
C PRO A 288 6.37 -5.05 -8.34
N LEU A 289 5.52 -4.03 -8.10
CA LEU A 289 6.02 -2.71 -7.71
C LEU A 289 6.87 -2.86 -6.44
N THR A 290 8.02 -2.19 -6.40
CA THR A 290 8.75 -2.00 -5.15
C THR A 290 7.99 -1.07 -4.20
N PHE A 291 8.34 -1.08 -2.92
CA PHE A 291 7.66 -0.21 -1.95
C PHE A 291 7.91 1.27 -2.28
N ASP A 292 9.12 1.61 -2.72
CA ASP A 292 9.47 2.95 -3.18
C ASP A 292 8.64 3.40 -4.39
N GLU A 293 8.47 2.55 -5.41
CA GLU A 293 7.65 2.87 -6.58
C GLU A 293 6.18 3.07 -6.19
N MET A 294 5.65 2.23 -5.28
CA MET A 294 4.31 2.40 -4.73
C MET A 294 4.16 3.75 -4.00
N MET A 295 5.14 4.13 -3.18
CA MET A 295 5.12 5.43 -2.48
C MET A 295 5.25 6.63 -3.42
N GLN A 296 5.77 6.42 -4.64
CA GLN A 296 5.96 7.46 -5.65
C GLN A 296 4.78 7.60 -6.62
N LEU A 297 3.72 6.78 -6.49
CA LEU A 297 2.52 6.90 -7.31
C LEU A 297 1.93 8.32 -7.25
N GLN A 298 1.63 8.87 -8.42
CA GLN A 298 1.12 10.21 -8.63
C GLN A 298 -0.39 10.19 -8.89
N PRO A 299 -1.10 11.33 -8.75
CA PRO A 299 -2.53 11.39 -9.04
C PRO A 299 -2.92 10.83 -10.42
N GLU A 300 -2.08 11.05 -11.44
CA GLU A 300 -2.29 10.56 -12.79
C GLU A 300 -2.32 9.04 -12.87
N ASP A 301 -1.57 8.34 -12.02
CA ASP A 301 -1.51 6.87 -11.99
C ASP A 301 -2.83 6.27 -11.50
N PHE A 302 -3.53 6.93 -10.56
CA PHE A 302 -4.85 6.53 -10.09
C PHE A 302 -5.96 6.87 -11.09
N VAL A 303 -5.74 7.87 -11.94
CA VAL A 303 -6.62 8.19 -13.07
C VAL A 303 -6.46 7.18 -14.20
N GLN A 304 -5.25 6.66 -14.43
CA GLN A 304 -4.97 5.81 -15.60
C GLN A 304 -5.03 4.32 -15.29
N HIS A 305 -4.69 3.92 -14.06
CA HIS A 305 -4.49 2.53 -13.67
C HIS A 305 -5.24 2.23 -12.37
N ASN A 306 -6.26 1.38 -12.46
CA ASN A 306 -7.07 1.00 -11.31
C ASN A 306 -6.26 0.13 -10.32
N GLU A 307 -5.19 -0.50 -10.80
CA GLU A 307 -4.20 -1.25 -10.03
C GLU A 307 -3.51 -0.37 -8.97
N SER A 308 -3.37 0.94 -9.22
CA SER A 308 -2.79 1.89 -8.25
C SER A 308 -3.54 1.89 -6.92
N TYR A 309 -4.88 1.79 -6.95
CA TYR A 309 -5.71 1.63 -5.75
C TYR A 309 -5.42 0.30 -5.04
N ALA A 310 -5.19 -0.77 -5.80
CA ALA A 310 -4.88 -2.07 -5.21
C ALA A 310 -3.53 -2.04 -4.48
N TRP A 311 -2.49 -1.46 -5.11
CA TRP A 311 -1.18 -1.31 -4.50
C TRP A 311 -1.20 -0.44 -3.25
N ALA A 312 -1.88 0.70 -3.31
CA ALA A 312 -2.06 1.61 -2.17
C ALA A 312 -2.81 0.94 -1.00
N TRP A 313 -3.88 0.20 -1.31
CA TRP A 313 -4.62 -0.59 -0.33
C TRP A 313 -3.73 -1.64 0.33
N ALA A 314 -3.00 -2.44 -0.46
CA ALA A 314 -2.15 -3.51 0.05
C ALA A 314 -1.04 -2.95 0.98
N ALA A 315 -0.44 -1.81 0.63
CA ALA A 315 0.56 -1.16 1.46
C ALA A 315 0.00 -0.68 2.80
N CYS A 316 -1.17 -0.03 2.77
CA CYS A 316 -1.85 0.40 3.99
C CYS A 316 -2.32 -0.80 4.83
N LYS A 317 -2.76 -1.89 4.19
CA LYS A 317 -3.19 -3.12 4.87
C LYS A 317 -2.02 -3.80 5.59
N LEU A 318 -0.87 -3.93 4.92
CA LEU A 318 0.38 -4.41 5.54
C LEU A 318 0.74 -3.55 6.75
N ALA A 319 0.90 -2.24 6.54
CA ALA A 319 1.36 -1.32 7.58
C ALA A 319 0.40 -1.23 8.79
N SER A 320 -0.92 -1.27 8.56
CA SER A 320 -1.94 -1.16 9.62
C SER A 320 -2.19 -2.46 10.39
N THR A 321 -1.82 -3.61 9.83
CA THR A 321 -2.05 -4.92 10.48
C THR A 321 -0.77 -5.45 11.11
N HIS A 322 0.39 -5.19 10.51
CA HIS A 322 1.65 -5.78 10.93
C HIS A 322 2.02 -5.41 12.38
N PRO A 323 2.30 -6.39 13.27
CA PRO A 323 2.52 -6.14 14.70
C PRO A 323 3.63 -5.13 15.03
N ARG A 324 4.63 -4.99 14.15
CA ARG A 324 5.73 -4.04 14.33
C ARG A 324 5.43 -2.64 13.80
N TYR A 325 4.51 -2.51 12.83
CA TYR A 325 4.30 -1.25 12.10
C TYR A 325 2.98 -0.58 12.46
N ARG A 326 1.97 -1.33 12.88
CA ARG A 326 0.60 -0.84 13.09
C ARG A 326 0.50 0.38 14.00
N ASP A 327 1.22 0.36 15.12
CA ASP A 327 1.18 1.46 16.09
C ASP A 327 1.87 2.72 15.53
N LEU A 328 2.99 2.54 14.82
CA LEU A 328 3.72 3.63 14.14
C LEU A 328 2.89 4.22 13.00
N PHE A 329 2.20 3.39 12.23
CA PHE A 329 1.37 3.81 11.10
C PHE A 329 0.07 4.49 11.55
N GLN A 330 -0.52 4.03 12.66
CA GLN A 330 -1.61 4.72 13.32
C GLN A 330 -1.14 6.08 13.88
N GLN A 331 0.02 6.13 14.52
CA GLN A 331 0.61 7.36 15.02
C GLN A 331 0.88 8.37 13.90
N LEU A 332 1.34 7.90 12.73
CA LEU A 332 1.47 8.73 11.53
C LEU A 332 0.15 9.41 11.19
N GLY A 333 -0.97 8.66 11.18
CA GLY A 333 -2.32 9.17 10.95
C GLY A 333 -2.75 10.26 11.92
N ARG A 334 -2.26 10.23 13.17
CA ARG A 334 -2.58 11.21 14.22
C ARG A 334 -1.71 12.46 14.15
N GLU A 335 -0.46 12.31 13.72
CA GLU A 335 0.56 13.37 13.83
C GLU A 335 0.73 14.19 12.55
N TYR A 336 0.52 13.59 11.37
CA TYR A 336 0.88 14.24 10.10
C TYR A 336 0.21 15.59 9.90
N VAL A 337 -1.00 15.77 10.44
CA VAL A 337 -1.78 17.01 10.34
C VAL A 337 -1.06 18.16 11.05
N ALA A 338 -0.39 17.88 12.17
CA ALA A 338 0.26 18.89 13.00
C ALA A 338 1.70 19.18 12.55
N VAL A 339 2.45 18.15 12.14
CA VAL A 339 3.90 18.26 11.88
C VAL A 339 4.30 18.11 10.41
N GLY A 340 3.33 17.80 9.53
CA GLY A 340 3.55 17.51 8.11
C GLY A 340 3.83 16.03 7.86
N PHE A 341 3.27 15.49 6.76
CA PHE A 341 3.33 14.06 6.45
C PHE A 341 4.75 13.55 6.28
N GLN A 342 5.55 14.18 5.43
CA GLN A 342 6.92 13.71 5.19
C GLN A 342 7.76 13.69 6.48
N HIS A 343 7.58 14.69 7.34
CA HIS A 343 8.28 14.75 8.61
C HIS A 343 7.85 13.62 9.55
N ALA A 344 6.54 13.45 9.77
CA ALA A 344 6.00 12.37 10.59
C ALA A 344 6.41 10.98 10.04
N PHE A 345 6.31 10.78 8.73
CA PHE A 345 6.68 9.52 8.07
C PHE A 345 8.16 9.19 8.28
N THR A 346 9.06 10.14 8.01
CA THR A 346 10.50 9.93 8.20
C THR A 346 10.85 9.64 9.66
N GLN A 347 10.21 10.32 10.62
CA GLN A 347 10.48 10.08 12.04
C GLN A 347 9.95 8.72 12.52
N LEU A 348 8.72 8.36 12.14
CA LEU A 348 8.03 7.17 12.65
C LEU A 348 8.41 5.89 11.89
N LEU A 349 8.38 5.93 10.56
CA LEU A 349 8.62 4.76 9.71
C LEU A 349 10.03 4.69 9.13
N GLY A 350 10.76 5.81 9.04
CA GLY A 350 12.15 5.82 8.55
C GLY A 350 13.05 4.76 9.21
N PRO A 351 13.04 4.59 10.55
CA PRO A 351 13.84 3.57 11.22
C PRO A 351 13.51 2.12 10.88
N VAL A 352 12.32 1.85 10.32
CA VAL A 352 11.85 0.51 9.96
C VAL A 352 11.59 0.35 8.47
N LEU A 353 11.90 1.36 7.66
CA LEU A 353 11.55 1.39 6.23
C LEU A 353 12.25 0.29 5.43
N ALA A 354 13.51 -0.01 5.75
CA ALA A 354 14.27 -1.11 5.15
C ALA A 354 13.60 -2.47 5.36
N ASP A 355 12.99 -2.66 6.53
CA ASP A 355 12.29 -3.89 6.88
C ASP A 355 10.91 -3.94 6.19
N ILE A 356 10.20 -2.80 6.10
CA ILE A 356 8.95 -2.68 5.33
C ILE A 356 9.17 -3.01 3.85
N ASP A 357 10.22 -2.49 3.21
CA ASP A 357 10.51 -2.75 1.79
C ASP A 357 10.81 -4.24 1.52
N ALA A 358 11.56 -4.89 2.41
CA ALA A 358 11.85 -6.31 2.31
C ALA A 358 10.59 -7.17 2.50
N GLU A 359 9.79 -6.86 3.53
CA GLU A 359 8.52 -7.55 3.77
C GLU A 359 7.52 -7.32 2.64
N TRP A 360 7.43 -6.09 2.13
CA TRP A 360 6.58 -5.74 1.00
C TRP A 360 6.85 -6.63 -0.21
N THR A 361 8.12 -6.86 -0.53
CA THR A 361 8.52 -7.72 -1.65
C THR A 361 7.95 -9.13 -1.52
N LEU A 362 7.99 -9.70 -0.31
CA LEU A 362 7.47 -11.04 -0.02
C LEU A 362 5.94 -11.03 0.05
N PHE A 363 5.35 -10.06 0.74
CA PHE A 363 3.91 -9.90 0.91
C PHE A 363 3.19 -9.70 -0.43
N ALA A 364 3.67 -8.78 -1.27
CA ALA A 364 3.04 -8.47 -2.56
C ALA A 364 2.99 -9.69 -3.48
N ARG A 365 4.11 -10.43 -3.57
CA ARG A 365 4.23 -11.66 -4.40
C ARG A 365 3.21 -12.71 -3.99
N ASP A 366 3.02 -12.86 -2.69
CA ASP A 366 2.30 -13.96 -2.08
C ASP A 366 0.87 -13.58 -1.66
N LEU A 367 0.41 -12.37 -2.00
CA LEU A 367 -0.88 -11.82 -1.57
C LEU A 367 -2.05 -12.68 -2.07
N CYS A 368 -2.84 -13.18 -1.14
CA CYS A 368 -4.04 -13.98 -1.38
C CYS A 368 -5.22 -13.53 -0.51
N PHE A 369 -6.39 -14.09 -0.78
CA PHE A 369 -7.53 -13.97 0.14
C PHE A 369 -7.19 -14.69 1.45
N GLY A 370 -7.54 -14.09 2.59
CA GLY A 370 -7.29 -14.67 3.91
C GLY A 370 -5.84 -14.58 4.40
N PHE A 371 -4.93 -13.93 3.67
CA PHE A 371 -3.52 -13.82 4.05
C PHE A 371 -3.35 -13.34 5.52
N ASP A 372 -2.71 -14.16 6.35
CA ASP A 372 -2.49 -13.85 7.76
C ASP A 372 -1.20 -13.02 7.96
N ILE A 373 -1.35 -11.70 7.96
CA ILE A 373 -0.23 -10.75 8.12
C ILE A 373 0.46 -10.92 9.49
N GLU A 374 -0.27 -11.21 10.57
CA GLU A 374 0.32 -11.29 11.91
C GLU A 374 1.17 -12.55 12.11
N ARG A 375 0.78 -13.67 11.47
CA ARG A 375 1.60 -14.89 11.42
C ARG A 375 2.71 -14.79 10.38
N ALA A 376 2.47 -14.11 9.26
CA ALA A 376 3.48 -13.88 8.22
C ALA A 376 4.59 -12.90 8.64
N ALA A 377 4.29 -12.03 9.62
CA ALA A 377 5.19 -11.02 10.17
C ALA A 377 6.62 -11.54 10.42
N ILE A 378 7.60 -10.84 9.83
CA ILE A 378 9.02 -11.16 9.87
C ILE A 378 9.67 -10.38 11.00
N LEU A 379 10.22 -11.12 11.97
CA LEU A 379 11.17 -10.54 12.92
C LEU A 379 12.54 -10.53 12.27
N PHE A 380 12.89 -9.40 11.62
CA PHE A 380 14.22 -9.23 11.05
C PHE A 380 15.28 -9.24 12.15
N GLN A 381 16.15 -10.24 12.08
CA GLN A 381 17.27 -10.43 12.99
C GLN A 381 18.52 -10.70 12.15
N PRO A 382 19.55 -9.83 12.25
CA PRO A 382 20.84 -10.05 11.62
C PRO A 382 21.43 -11.39 12.00
N GLY A 383 21.94 -12.11 11.01
CA GLY A 383 22.72 -13.30 11.21
C GLY A 383 24.05 -12.97 11.87
N ILE A 384 24.53 -13.90 12.71
CA ILE A 384 25.89 -13.86 13.24
C ILE A 384 26.73 -14.95 12.56
N GLU A 385 28.05 -14.74 12.51
CA GLU A 385 28.96 -15.82 12.13
C GLU A 385 28.83 -16.93 13.17
N ILE A 386 28.31 -18.09 12.75
CA ILE A 386 28.16 -19.24 13.64
C ILE A 386 29.33 -20.20 13.39
N ASP A 387 30.33 -20.16 14.28
CA ASP A 387 31.34 -21.21 14.44
C ASP A 387 30.76 -22.40 15.22
N ALA A 388 29.64 -22.97 14.75
CA ALA A 388 28.98 -24.08 15.44
C ALA A 388 29.75 -25.38 15.20
N PRO A 389 30.04 -26.16 16.27
CA PRO A 389 30.47 -27.54 16.12
C PRO A 389 29.45 -28.34 15.29
N GLU A 390 29.95 -29.32 14.54
CA GLU A 390 29.15 -30.26 13.76
C GLU A 390 28.04 -30.88 14.64
N GLY A 391 26.76 -30.68 14.25
CA GLY A 391 25.59 -31.21 14.96
C GLY A 391 24.83 -30.23 15.87
N GLN A 392 25.15 -28.94 15.89
CA GLN A 392 24.26 -27.92 16.49
C GLN A 392 23.24 -27.41 15.45
N HIS A 393 21.96 -27.42 15.83
CA HIS A 393 20.88 -26.80 15.08
C HIS A 393 20.52 -25.45 15.71
N PRO A 394 21.13 -24.34 15.28
CA PRO A 394 20.93 -23.03 15.90
C PRO A 394 19.53 -22.44 15.63
N ALA A 395 18.81 -22.94 14.63
CA ALA A 395 17.53 -22.37 14.21
C ALA A 395 16.38 -23.37 14.41
N THR A 396 15.28 -22.88 14.98
CA THR A 396 13.99 -23.59 15.06
C THR A 396 12.96 -22.81 14.26
N ILE A 397 12.31 -23.46 13.32
CA ILE A 397 11.35 -22.86 12.39
C ILE A 397 9.97 -23.42 12.70
N VAL A 398 9.09 -22.55 13.20
CA VAL A 398 7.73 -22.91 13.62
C VAL A 398 6.80 -22.95 12.42
N ALA A 399 5.95 -23.97 12.33
CA ALA A 399 5.06 -24.19 11.18
C ALA A 399 3.95 -23.13 11.04
N SER A 400 3.51 -22.56 12.16
CA SER A 400 2.41 -21.59 12.23
C SER A 400 2.82 -20.13 11.96
N ARG A 401 3.95 -19.94 11.28
CA ARG A 401 4.60 -18.63 11.08
C ARG A 401 5.13 -18.52 9.64
N GLY A 402 5.26 -17.28 9.17
CA GLY A 402 5.89 -16.96 7.89
C GLY A 402 7.41 -17.12 7.89
N TRP A 403 8.09 -16.22 7.21
CA TRP A 403 9.55 -16.20 7.12
C TRP A 403 10.19 -15.88 8.48
N GLN A 404 11.14 -16.72 8.90
CA GLN A 404 11.79 -16.67 10.21
C GLN A 404 13.31 -16.62 10.03
N SER A 405 13.99 -15.72 10.72
CA SER A 405 15.45 -15.64 10.66
C SER A 405 16.06 -16.95 11.17
N SER A 406 17.02 -17.47 10.41
CA SER A 406 17.86 -18.58 10.87
C SER A 406 18.92 -18.15 11.89
N GLY A 407 19.14 -16.85 12.07
CA GLY A 407 20.22 -16.29 12.89
C GLY A 407 21.63 -16.56 12.34
N MET A 408 21.75 -17.16 11.16
CA MET A 408 23.03 -17.51 10.53
C MET A 408 23.39 -16.48 9.46
N LYS A 409 24.63 -15.97 9.54
CA LYS A 409 25.21 -15.14 8.49
C LYS A 409 25.81 -15.99 7.37
N PHE A 410 25.66 -15.50 6.14
CA PHE A 410 26.18 -16.09 4.93
C PHE A 410 26.92 -15.04 4.10
N HIS A 411 27.92 -15.48 3.34
CA HIS A 411 28.73 -14.62 2.47
C HIS A 411 28.49 -15.00 1.02
N ALA A 412 28.52 -14.01 0.14
CA ALA A 412 28.40 -14.22 -1.29
C ALA A 412 29.42 -15.23 -1.82
N ASP A 413 29.00 -16.04 -2.79
CA ASP A 413 29.84 -17.03 -3.50
C ASP A 413 30.37 -18.19 -2.63
N ASP A 414 30.01 -18.27 -1.35
CA ASP A 414 30.25 -19.45 -0.53
C ASP A 414 29.43 -20.65 -1.07
N LEU A 415 29.73 -21.84 -0.55
CA LEU A 415 28.86 -23.00 -0.73
C LEU A 415 28.43 -23.48 0.65
N SER A 416 27.14 -23.42 0.95
CA SER A 416 26.59 -23.97 2.18
C SER A 416 25.72 -25.19 1.95
N ILE A 417 25.82 -26.13 2.88
CA ILE A 417 24.85 -27.20 3.07
C ILE A 417 23.93 -26.81 4.21
N ILE A 418 22.63 -26.79 3.93
CA ILE A 418 21.59 -26.69 4.94
C ILE A 418 21.00 -28.06 5.14
N THR A 419 20.86 -28.46 6.40
CA THR A 419 20.17 -29.69 6.81
C THR A 419 19.05 -29.36 7.79
N ALA A 420 17.95 -30.09 7.67
CA ALA A 420 16.77 -29.91 8.49
C ALA A 420 16.21 -31.25 8.97
N SER A 421 15.66 -31.25 10.18
CA SER A 421 14.90 -32.37 10.74
C SER A 421 13.76 -31.85 11.60
N GLY A 422 12.78 -32.69 11.91
CA GLY A 422 11.63 -32.30 12.73
C GLY A 422 10.33 -32.79 12.12
N ARG A 423 9.21 -32.40 12.75
CA ARG A 423 7.87 -32.77 12.32
C ARG A 423 6.91 -31.61 12.53
N ALA A 424 5.98 -31.45 11.59
CA ALA A 424 4.87 -30.53 11.70
C ALA A 424 3.57 -31.20 11.25
N VAL A 425 2.45 -30.60 11.60
CA VAL A 425 1.11 -30.96 11.12
C VAL A 425 0.51 -29.73 10.47
N LEU A 426 0.09 -29.85 9.20
CA LEU A 426 -0.38 -28.72 8.39
C LEU A 426 -1.90 -28.60 8.28
N ALA A 427 -2.61 -29.66 8.66
CA ALA A 427 -4.06 -29.68 8.69
C ALA A 427 -4.51 -30.84 9.57
N GLN A 428 -5.67 -30.72 10.20
CA GLN A 428 -6.24 -31.77 11.06
C GLN A 428 -7.27 -32.66 10.35
N SER A 429 -7.84 -32.19 9.24
CA SER A 429 -8.99 -32.80 8.58
C SER A 429 -8.65 -33.24 7.14
N PRO A 430 -9.16 -34.41 6.66
CA PRO A 430 -9.96 -35.39 7.38
C PRO A 430 -9.16 -36.26 8.37
N ARG A 431 -7.83 -36.15 8.36
CA ARG A 431 -6.87 -36.68 9.34
C ARG A 431 -5.66 -35.75 9.38
N PRO A 432 -4.81 -35.80 10.42
CA PRO A 432 -3.59 -35.01 10.50
C PRO A 432 -2.68 -35.18 9.27
N TRP A 433 -2.28 -34.06 8.66
CA TRP A 433 -1.30 -34.03 7.58
C TRP A 433 0.10 -33.83 8.17
N GLU A 434 0.67 -34.93 8.67
CA GLU A 434 2.04 -34.94 9.20
C GLU A 434 3.06 -34.77 8.07
N THR A 435 4.06 -33.93 8.33
CA THR A 435 5.14 -33.64 7.39
C THR A 435 6.50 -33.61 8.08
N GLU A 436 7.53 -33.96 7.32
CA GLU A 436 8.95 -33.78 7.63
C GLU A 436 9.54 -32.76 6.64
N PRO A 437 10.78 -32.27 6.79
CA PRO A 437 11.30 -31.16 5.99
C PRO A 437 11.25 -31.32 4.47
N GLN A 438 11.16 -32.55 3.94
CA GLN A 438 10.99 -32.79 2.51
C GLN A 438 9.61 -32.39 1.96
N GLY A 439 8.62 -32.19 2.83
CA GLY A 439 7.24 -31.91 2.48
C GLY A 439 6.43 -33.14 2.07
N ILE A 440 5.15 -32.91 1.80
CA ILE A 440 4.18 -33.92 1.36
C ILE A 440 3.53 -33.49 0.05
N SER A 441 3.30 -34.44 -0.86
CA SER A 441 2.81 -34.17 -2.21
C SER A 441 1.28 -34.15 -2.35
N ILE A 442 0.55 -33.84 -1.27
CA ILE A 442 -0.92 -33.76 -1.25
C ILE A 442 -1.40 -32.46 -1.92
N ARG A 443 -0.74 -31.34 -1.62
CA ARG A 443 -0.94 -30.03 -2.25
C ARG A 443 0.40 -29.38 -2.52
N TRP A 444 0.38 -28.38 -3.39
CA TRP A 444 1.53 -27.63 -3.82
C TRP A 444 1.20 -26.14 -3.73
N ASN A 445 2.05 -25.39 -3.03
CA ASN A 445 1.99 -23.94 -2.95
C ASN A 445 3.17 -23.37 -3.76
N GLU A 446 2.88 -22.51 -4.73
CA GLU A 446 3.87 -21.96 -5.68
C GLU A 446 4.79 -23.01 -6.32
N GLY A 447 4.22 -24.16 -6.70
CA GLY A 447 4.96 -25.24 -7.34
C GLY A 447 5.87 -26.05 -6.41
N VAL A 448 5.82 -25.80 -5.09
CA VAL A 448 6.59 -26.52 -4.06
C VAL A 448 5.62 -27.31 -3.16
N PRO A 449 5.95 -28.56 -2.73
CA PRO A 449 5.06 -29.32 -1.85
C PRO A 449 4.83 -28.56 -0.54
N ILE A 450 3.62 -28.64 0.00
CA ILE A 450 3.36 -28.14 1.36
C ILE A 450 4.19 -28.95 2.37
N GLY A 451 4.56 -28.32 3.48
CA GLY A 451 5.42 -28.88 4.51
C GLY A 451 6.90 -28.89 4.19
N ARG A 452 7.29 -28.59 2.95
CA ARG A 452 8.71 -28.53 2.59
C ARG A 452 9.36 -27.32 3.24
N LEU A 453 10.56 -27.48 3.79
CA LEU A 453 11.37 -26.34 4.22
C LEU A 453 11.83 -25.57 2.98
N ILE A 454 11.55 -24.26 2.97
CA ILE A 454 12.00 -23.31 1.95
C ILE A 454 12.76 -22.16 2.61
N GLY A 455 13.61 -21.49 1.84
CA GLY A 455 14.41 -20.37 2.31
C GLY A 455 14.45 -19.19 1.35
N VAL A 456 14.79 -18.02 1.89
CA VAL A 456 15.09 -16.80 1.12
C VAL A 456 16.25 -16.08 1.77
N MET A 457 17.17 -15.57 0.96
CA MET A 457 18.28 -14.73 1.43
C MET A 457 17.83 -13.28 1.55
N VAL A 458 18.16 -12.64 2.67
CA VAL A 458 17.89 -11.21 2.88
C VAL A 458 19.17 -10.52 3.33
N SER A 459 19.55 -9.44 2.64
CA SER A 459 20.76 -8.69 2.96
C SER A 459 20.58 -7.80 4.20
N GLU A 460 21.68 -7.29 4.73
CA GLU A 460 21.63 -6.09 5.57
C GLU A 460 21.18 -4.88 4.72
N PRO A 461 20.65 -3.81 5.36
CA PRO A 461 20.29 -2.61 4.64
C PRO A 461 21.53 -2.00 3.98
N ASP A 462 21.43 -1.73 2.68
CA ASP A 462 22.47 -1.07 1.92
C ASP A 462 22.74 0.33 2.50
N PRO A 463 24.00 0.71 2.77
CA PRO A 463 24.32 1.98 3.42
C PRO A 463 23.93 3.24 2.64
N ILE A 464 23.69 3.13 1.33
CA ILE A 464 23.41 4.26 0.44
C ILE A 464 21.90 4.41 0.21
N THR A 465 21.26 3.32 -0.16
CA THR A 465 19.83 3.27 -0.50
C THR A 465 18.96 3.00 0.72
N GLY A 466 19.52 2.42 1.78
CA GLY A 466 18.79 2.00 2.97
C GLY A 466 17.92 0.76 2.76
N ARG A 467 18.06 0.06 1.63
CA ARG A 467 17.18 -1.06 1.23
C ARG A 467 17.83 -2.41 1.47
N ARG A 468 17.03 -3.44 1.69
CA ARG A 468 17.51 -4.84 1.73
C ARG A 468 17.27 -5.49 0.37
N LEU A 469 18.22 -6.32 -0.06
CA LEU A 469 18.00 -7.26 -1.16
C LEU A 469 17.26 -8.48 -0.62
N VAL A 470 16.28 -8.95 -1.39
CA VAL A 470 15.54 -10.19 -1.14
C VAL A 470 15.80 -11.12 -2.32
N GLY A 471 16.33 -12.31 -2.04
CA GLY A 471 16.66 -13.30 -3.06
C GLY A 471 15.46 -14.11 -3.53
N ASP A 472 15.72 -15.04 -4.45
CA ASP A 472 14.73 -16.03 -4.87
C ASP A 472 14.47 -17.07 -3.78
N VAL A 473 13.33 -17.76 -3.89
CA VAL A 473 12.99 -18.87 -2.99
C VAL A 473 13.86 -20.09 -3.31
N ILE A 474 14.46 -20.66 -2.27
CA ILE A 474 15.31 -21.85 -2.32
C ILE A 474 14.52 -23.03 -1.74
N GLU A 475 14.41 -24.11 -2.52
CA GLU A 475 13.81 -25.37 -2.05
C GLU A 475 14.81 -26.19 -1.22
N ILE A 476 14.72 -26.12 0.11
CA ILE A 476 15.71 -26.76 0.99
C ILE A 476 15.39 -28.24 1.23
N GLY A 477 14.17 -28.57 1.62
CA GLY A 477 13.85 -29.96 1.97
C GLY A 477 14.58 -30.46 3.23
N THR A 478 14.96 -31.74 3.24
CA THR A 478 15.78 -32.34 4.32
C THR A 478 17.24 -31.88 4.26
N GLN A 479 17.76 -31.70 3.05
CA GLN A 479 19.10 -31.21 2.81
C GLN A 479 19.15 -30.52 1.45
N SER A 480 19.81 -29.37 1.39
CA SER A 480 20.14 -28.71 0.12
C SER A 480 21.53 -28.10 0.16
N GLU A 481 22.13 -28.04 -1.02
CA GLU A 481 23.35 -27.31 -1.32
C GLU A 481 22.96 -26.09 -2.15
N PHE A 482 23.42 -24.90 -1.78
CA PHE A 482 23.27 -23.72 -2.61
C PHE A 482 24.44 -22.76 -2.43
N THR A 483 24.71 -22.00 -3.49
CA THR A 483 25.68 -20.90 -3.50
C THR A 483 24.95 -19.60 -3.19
N GLU A 484 25.50 -18.81 -2.28
CA GLU A 484 24.82 -17.62 -1.80
C GLU A 484 24.97 -16.46 -2.79
N PRO A 485 23.85 -15.81 -3.18
CA PRO A 485 23.86 -14.77 -4.20
C PRO A 485 24.45 -13.44 -3.72
N PHE A 486 24.44 -13.21 -2.40
CA PHE A 486 24.94 -12.02 -1.75
C PHE A 486 25.08 -12.25 -0.23
N ASP A 487 25.84 -11.37 0.43
CA ASP A 487 25.98 -11.36 1.89
C ASP A 487 24.64 -11.12 2.58
N GLY A 488 24.30 -11.93 3.57
CA GLY A 488 23.03 -11.75 4.28
C GLY A 488 22.70 -12.84 5.28
N THR A 489 21.42 -12.88 5.64
CA THR A 489 20.84 -13.85 6.56
C THR A 489 19.83 -14.71 5.82
N LEU A 490 19.87 -16.02 6.05
CA LEU A 490 18.86 -16.94 5.52
C LEU A 490 17.59 -16.86 6.38
N TYR A 491 16.46 -16.58 5.76
CA TYR A 491 15.14 -16.65 6.37
C TYR A 491 14.42 -17.90 5.86
N LEU A 492 13.72 -18.60 6.74
CA LEU A 492 13.20 -19.94 6.52
C LEU A 492 11.71 -19.99 6.84
N ARG A 493 10.99 -20.85 6.12
CA ARG A 493 9.56 -21.11 6.36
C ARG A 493 9.25 -22.57 6.04
N ILE A 494 8.30 -23.15 6.78
CA ILE A 494 7.65 -24.41 6.40
C ILE A 494 6.55 -24.05 5.39
N ASN A 495 6.71 -24.49 4.14
CA ASN A 495 5.85 -24.07 3.04
C ASN A 495 4.39 -24.47 3.27
N ASP A 496 3.49 -23.50 3.17
CA ASP A 496 2.04 -23.73 3.15
C ASP A 496 1.34 -22.51 2.57
N PHE A 497 0.02 -22.59 2.38
CA PHE A 497 -0.78 -21.44 1.99
C PHE A 497 -0.79 -20.36 3.08
N TRP A 498 -0.81 -19.09 2.66
CA TRP A 498 -0.68 -17.95 3.58
C TRP A 498 -1.93 -17.67 4.40
N ASP A 499 -3.07 -18.17 3.95
CA ASP A 499 -4.39 -18.15 4.59
C ASP A 499 -4.67 -19.38 5.46
N GLU A 500 -3.71 -20.30 5.57
CA GLU A 500 -3.84 -21.56 6.32
C GLU A 500 -2.72 -21.73 7.36
N LEU A 501 -2.06 -20.64 7.76
CA LEU A 501 -1.00 -20.70 8.78
C LEU A 501 -1.52 -20.99 10.20
N GLU A 502 -2.82 -20.82 10.44
CA GLU A 502 -3.41 -20.93 11.78
C GLU A 502 -3.48 -22.37 12.30
N ASP A 503 -3.80 -23.35 11.46
CA ASP A 503 -3.92 -24.76 11.87
C ASP A 503 -2.61 -25.55 11.78
N ASN A 504 -1.54 -24.89 11.37
CA ASN A 504 -0.18 -25.43 11.39
C ASN A 504 0.35 -25.57 12.82
N THR A 505 0.97 -26.70 13.13
CA THR A 505 1.63 -26.96 14.42
C THR A 505 2.94 -27.73 14.25
N GLY A 506 3.82 -27.66 15.24
CA GLY A 506 5.15 -28.27 15.20
C GLY A 506 6.21 -27.38 14.58
N GLU A 507 7.39 -27.94 14.37
CA GLU A 507 8.61 -27.17 14.04
C GLU A 507 9.68 -28.04 13.40
N TYR A 508 10.60 -27.38 12.69
CA TYR A 508 11.83 -27.98 12.18
C TYR A 508 13.07 -27.35 12.83
N SER A 509 14.06 -28.18 13.14
CA SER A 509 15.39 -27.78 13.54
C SER A 509 16.32 -27.75 12.34
N VAL A 510 17.07 -26.66 12.17
CA VAL A 510 17.89 -26.40 10.99
C VAL A 510 19.34 -26.10 11.38
N SER A 511 20.28 -26.64 10.59
CA SER A 511 21.72 -26.40 10.71
C SER A 511 22.37 -26.08 9.38
N ARG A 512 23.51 -25.37 9.44
CA ARG A 512 24.37 -25.04 8.30
C ARG A 512 25.73 -25.73 8.45
N ARG A 513 26.29 -26.16 7.33
CA ARG A 513 27.71 -26.49 7.19
C ARG A 513 28.29 -25.73 6.00
N ALA A 514 29.21 -24.81 6.26
CA ALA A 514 29.97 -24.14 5.20
C ALA A 514 30.96 -25.14 4.56
N ILE A 515 31.03 -25.13 3.23
CA ILE A 515 32.07 -25.83 2.47
C ILE A 515 33.09 -24.78 2.07
N SER A 516 34.19 -24.70 2.81
CA SER A 516 35.32 -23.87 2.40
C SER A 516 35.86 -24.36 1.06
N ASN A 517 35.84 -23.51 0.04
CA ASN A 517 36.59 -23.73 -1.19
C ASN A 517 38.07 -23.79 -0.83
N GLY A 518 38.61 -25.01 -0.73
CA GLY A 518 40.02 -25.22 -0.47
C GLY A 518 40.85 -24.64 -1.60
N ASN A 519 41.67 -23.64 -1.27
CA ASN A 519 42.83 -23.26 -2.07
C ASN A 519 43.96 -24.28 -1.90
#